data_AF-A0A933MIR9-F1
#
_entry.id   AF-A0A933MIR9-F1
#
_cell.length_a   1.000
_cell.length_b   1.000
_cell.length_c   1.000
_cell.angle_alpha   90.00
_cell.angle_beta   90.00
_cell.angle_gamma   90.00
#
_symmetry.space_group_name_H-M   'P 1'
#
loop_
_entity.id
_entity.type
_entity.pdbx_description
1 polymer ?
#
loop_
_entity_poly.entity_id
_entity_poly.type
_entity_poly.pdbx_seq_one_letter_code
_entity_poly.pdbx_strand_id
1 'polypeptide(L)'
;MKTPKTRRLFTVILTGLSGAGKSVALNALEDSGFFCVDNLPTSLIKSFVDLCCKTPSITRIAFGMDVRERKFLADFSGTVLALKKKHRVEIIFLEAAENVLIRRFKETRRPHPLGFKDLRKAI
;
A
#
# COMPACT_ATOMS: atom_id res chain seq x y z
N MET A 1 -26.94 -26.75 -1.50
CA MET A 1 -25.79 -25.88 -1.11
C MET A 1 -25.91 -24.56 -1.87
N LYS A 2 -26.22 -23.44 -1.19
CA LYS A 2 -26.23 -22.11 -1.84
C LYS A 2 -24.77 -21.71 -2.08
N THR A 3 -24.40 -21.47 -3.34
CA THR A 3 -23.11 -20.88 -3.69
C THR A 3 -22.94 -19.56 -2.93
N PRO A 4 -21.80 -19.32 -2.24
CA PRO A 4 -21.62 -18.06 -1.53
C PRO A 4 -21.59 -16.92 -2.56
N LYS A 5 -22.52 -15.96 -2.41
CA LYS A 5 -22.50 -14.71 -3.17
C LYS A 5 -21.11 -14.09 -3.03
N THR A 6 -20.41 -13.87 -4.14
CA THR A 6 -19.08 -13.26 -4.14
C THR A 6 -19.18 -11.83 -3.59
N ARG A 7 -18.67 -11.63 -2.37
CA ARG A 7 -18.72 -10.34 -1.69
C ARG A 7 -17.72 -9.38 -2.31
N ARG A 8 -18.19 -8.19 -2.70
CA ARG A 8 -17.31 -7.12 -3.20
C ARG A 8 -16.73 -6.36 -2.01
N LEU A 9 -15.41 -6.35 -1.89
CA LEU A 9 -14.69 -5.53 -0.91
C LEU A 9 -14.39 -4.15 -1.48
N PHE A 10 -14.24 -3.18 -0.59
CA PHE A 10 -13.63 -1.90 -0.94
C PHE A 10 -12.15 -1.95 -0.58
N THR A 11 -11.30 -1.73 -1.57
CA THR A 11 -9.84 -1.83 -1.46
C THR A 11 -9.21 -0.50 -1.83
N VAL A 12 -8.35 0.01 -0.96
CA VAL A 12 -7.51 1.19 -1.22
C VAL A 12 -6.07 0.72 -1.32
N ILE A 13 -5.36 1.19 -2.34
CA ILE A 13 -3.92 0.97 -2.49
C ILE A 13 -3.23 2.31 -2.30
N LEU A 14 -2.51 2.44 -1.20
CA LEU A 14 -1.69 3.60 -0.88
C LEU A 14 -0.28 3.39 -1.43
N THR A 15 0.19 4.36 -2.19
CA THR A 15 1.57 4.40 -2.65
C THR A 15 2.11 5.84 -2.70
N GLY A 16 3.36 6.02 -3.09
CA GLY A 16 4.07 7.30 -3.04
C GLY A 16 5.53 7.13 -2.62
N LEU A 17 6.28 8.24 -2.62
CA LEU A 17 7.70 8.25 -2.27
C LEU A 17 7.93 8.00 -0.76
N SER A 18 9.17 7.67 -0.38
CA SER A 18 9.53 7.55 1.04
C SER A 18 9.42 8.91 1.73
N GLY A 19 8.74 9.00 2.87
CA GLY A 19 8.48 10.28 3.56
C GLY A 19 7.27 11.06 3.04
N ALA A 20 6.56 10.56 2.02
CA ALA A 20 5.33 11.20 1.51
C ALA A 20 4.13 11.09 2.46
N GLY A 21 4.22 10.27 3.52
CA GLY A 21 3.17 10.12 4.53
C GLY A 21 2.31 8.86 4.40
N LYS A 22 2.75 7.84 3.64
CA LYS A 22 2.04 6.57 3.48
C LYS A 22 1.63 5.92 4.81
N SER A 23 2.52 5.84 5.79
CA SER A 23 2.22 5.25 7.09
C SER A 23 1.17 6.06 7.87
N VAL A 24 1.20 7.40 7.76
CA VAL A 24 0.18 8.27 8.38
C VAL A 24 -1.18 8.05 7.72
N ALA A 25 -1.21 7.94 6.38
CA ALA A 25 -2.44 7.65 5.66
C ALA A 25 -2.99 6.24 5.95
N LEU A 26 -2.13 5.23 6.11
CA LEU A 26 -2.55 3.89 6.53
C LEU A 26 -3.19 3.92 7.91
N ASN A 27 -2.56 4.57 8.90
CA ASN A 27 -3.13 4.69 10.24
C ASN A 27 -4.51 5.38 10.21
N ALA A 28 -4.65 6.45 9.44
CA ALA A 28 -5.94 7.13 9.29
C ALA A 28 -7.03 6.25 8.64
N LEU A 29 -6.64 5.38 7.70
CA LEU A 29 -7.56 4.39 7.12
C LEU A 29 -7.92 3.31 8.14
N GLU A 30 -6.96 2.87 8.96
CA GLU A 30 -7.20 1.90 10.05
C GLU A 30 -8.21 2.45 11.05
N ASP A 31 -8.03 3.70 11.51
CA ASP A 31 -8.97 4.42 12.37
C ASP A 31 -10.36 4.56 11.72
N SER A 32 -10.41 4.61 10.38
CA SER A 32 -11.66 4.64 9.59
C SER A 32 -12.27 3.26 9.34
N GLY A 33 -11.72 2.20 9.95
CA GLY A 33 -12.23 0.83 9.88
C GLY A 33 -11.76 0.04 8.65
N PHE A 34 -10.62 0.39 8.06
CA PHE A 34 -9.96 -0.43 7.04
C PHE A 34 -9.05 -1.47 7.70
N PHE A 35 -9.05 -2.69 7.14
CA PHE A 35 -8.00 -3.65 7.45
C PHE A 35 -6.74 -3.26 6.68
N CYS A 36 -5.73 -2.73 7.39
CA CYS A 36 -4.53 -2.18 6.77
C CYS A 36 -3.39 -3.20 6.77
N VAL A 37 -2.68 -3.30 5.64
CA VAL A 37 -1.45 -4.11 5.50
C VAL A 37 -0.39 -3.26 4.81
N ASP A 38 0.75 -3.09 5.47
CA ASP A 38 1.89 -2.37 4.88
C ASP A 38 2.90 -3.35 4.25
N ASN A 39 3.60 -2.89 3.23
CA ASN A 39 4.70 -3.59 2.55
C ASN A 39 4.35 -5.01 2.05
N LEU A 40 3.10 -5.24 1.61
CA LEU A 40 2.68 -6.53 1.08
C LEU A 40 3.19 -6.72 -0.36
N PRO A 41 3.84 -7.86 -0.68
CA PRO A 41 4.24 -8.13 -2.05
C PRO A 41 3.06 -8.19 -3.03
N THR A 42 3.22 -7.67 -4.25
CA THR A 42 2.17 -7.66 -5.30
C THR A 42 1.61 -9.03 -5.59
N SER A 43 2.48 -10.05 -5.61
CA SER A 43 2.14 -11.45 -5.84
C SER A 43 1.16 -12.02 -4.79
N LEU A 44 1.12 -11.46 -3.58
CA LEU A 44 0.28 -11.94 -2.48
C LEU A 44 -1.06 -11.20 -2.36
N ILE A 45 -1.23 -10.06 -3.03
CA ILE A 45 -2.43 -9.22 -2.91
C ILE A 45 -3.70 -10.01 -3.24
N LYS A 46 -3.69 -10.77 -4.33
CA LYS A 46 -4.86 -11.54 -4.77
C LYS A 46 -5.27 -12.58 -3.71
N SER A 47 -4.31 -13.38 -3.24
CA SER A 47 -4.54 -14.40 -2.21
C SER A 47 -5.05 -13.78 -0.90
N PHE A 48 -4.53 -12.61 -0.54
CA PHE A 48 -4.94 -11.89 0.65
C PHE A 48 -6.38 -11.36 0.52
N VAL A 49 -6.74 -10.76 -0.61
CA VAL A 49 -8.11 -10.29 -0.87
C VAL A 49 -9.10 -11.47 -0.90
N ASP A 50 -8.71 -12.60 -1.51
CA ASP A 50 -9.53 -13.82 -1.53
C ASP A 50 -9.76 -14.37 -0.10
N LEU A 51 -8.75 -14.30 0.77
CA LEU A 51 -8.89 -14.64 2.19
C LEU A 51 -9.86 -13.68 2.90
N CYS A 52 -9.69 -12.38 2.70
CA CYS A 52 -10.58 -11.37 3.29
C CYS A 52 -12.04 -11.52 2.83
N CYS A 53 -12.27 -11.95 1.58
CA CYS A 53 -13.62 -12.24 1.09
C CYS A 53 -14.32 -13.37 1.86
N LYS A 54 -13.54 -14.31 2.41
CA LYS A 54 -14.03 -15.41 3.25
C LYS A 54 -14.24 -15.00 4.71
N THR A 55 -13.77 -13.82 5.11
CA THR A 55 -13.86 -13.29 6.47
C THR A 55 -14.99 -12.25 6.58
N PRO A 56 -16.14 -12.57 7.19
CA PRO A 56 -17.31 -11.69 7.16
C PRO A 56 -17.11 -10.32 7.82
N SER A 57 -16.20 -10.18 8.77
CA SER A 57 -15.92 -8.89 9.43
C SER A 57 -15.16 -7.90 8.53
N ILE A 58 -14.42 -8.36 7.52
CA ILE A 58 -13.54 -7.50 6.72
C ILE A 58 -14.27 -6.97 5.49
N THR A 59 -14.78 -5.73 5.53
CA THR A 59 -15.48 -5.09 4.40
C THR A 59 -14.60 -4.13 3.60
N ARG A 60 -13.56 -3.58 4.23
CA ARG A 60 -12.65 -2.56 3.69
C ARG A 60 -11.20 -2.96 3.94
N ILE A 61 -10.34 -2.81 2.94
CA ILE A 61 -8.92 -3.19 2.99
C ILE A 61 -8.08 -2.02 2.47
N ALA A 62 -6.95 -1.75 3.13
CA ALA A 62 -5.94 -0.83 2.63
C ALA A 62 -4.58 -1.52 2.51
N PHE A 63 -3.88 -1.30 1.39
CA PHE A 63 -2.53 -1.81 1.15
C PHE A 63 -1.55 -0.65 1.07
N GLY A 64 -0.50 -0.67 1.89
CA GLY A 64 0.68 0.17 1.74
C GLY A 64 1.66 -0.47 0.77
N MET A 65 1.99 0.25 -0.30
CA MET A 65 2.88 -0.24 -1.35
C MET A 65 3.97 0.76 -1.66
N ASP A 66 5.20 0.25 -1.73
CA ASP A 66 6.35 1.03 -2.15
C ASP A 66 6.73 0.68 -3.60
N VAL A 67 6.70 1.69 -4.47
CA VAL A 67 6.88 1.54 -5.93
C VAL A 67 8.36 1.49 -6.35
N ARG A 68 9.30 1.51 -5.40
CA ARG A 68 10.75 1.59 -5.67
C ARG A 68 11.32 0.42 -6.47
N GLU A 69 10.63 -0.72 -6.58
CA GLU A 69 11.10 -1.85 -7.34
C GLU A 69 10.46 -1.94 -8.73
N ARG A 70 11.25 -1.75 -9.80
CA ARG A 70 10.74 -1.84 -11.20
C ARG A 70 10.13 -3.20 -11.53
N LYS A 71 10.61 -4.29 -10.92
CA LYS A 71 10.01 -5.63 -11.06
C LYS A 71 8.59 -5.68 -10.48
N PHE A 72 8.32 -4.94 -9.42
CA PHE A 72 6.99 -4.87 -8.81
C PHE A 72 5.96 -4.18 -9.73
N LEU A 73 6.38 -3.18 -10.49
CA LEU A 73 5.50 -2.43 -11.39
C LEU A 73 4.94 -3.27 -12.55
N ALA A 74 5.72 -4.22 -13.08
CA ALA A 74 5.29 -5.07 -14.18
C ALA A 74 4.05 -5.91 -13.79
N ASP A 75 4.09 -6.54 -12.63
CA ASP A 75 3.01 -7.42 -12.14
C ASP A 75 1.87 -6.65 -11.46
N PHE A 76 2.13 -5.42 -11.01
CA PHE A 76 1.15 -4.59 -10.30
C PHE A 76 -0.07 -4.26 -11.18
N SER A 77 0.17 -3.84 -12.42
CA SER A 77 -0.89 -3.42 -13.35
C SER A 77 -1.92 -4.54 -13.60
N GLY A 78 -1.45 -5.74 -13.93
CA GLY A 78 -2.30 -6.91 -14.15
C GLY A 78 -3.06 -7.33 -12.89
N THR A 79 -2.40 -7.28 -11.73
CA THR A 79 -3.01 -7.60 -10.44
C THR A 79 -4.15 -6.64 -10.09
N VAL A 80 -3.92 -5.33 -10.21
CA VAL A 80 -4.94 -4.30 -9.97
C VAL A 80 -6.12 -4.46 -10.93
N LEU A 81 -5.84 -4.71 -12.21
CA LEU A 81 -6.88 -4.83 -13.23
C LEU A 81 -7.75 -6.08 -12.99
N ALA A 82 -7.14 -7.18 -12.52
CA ALA A 82 -7.87 -8.36 -12.07
C ALA A 82 -8.74 -8.10 -10.82
N LEU A 83 -8.23 -7.32 -9.85
CA LEU A 83 -8.97 -6.96 -8.65
C LEU A 83 -10.16 -6.04 -8.95
N LYS A 84 -9.97 -5.03 -9.81
CA LYS A 84 -11.04 -4.10 -10.24
C LYS A 84 -12.24 -4.79 -10.88
N LYS A 85 -12.04 -5.95 -11.51
CA LYS A 85 -13.15 -6.75 -12.08
C LYS A 85 -14.08 -7.32 -11.02
N LYS A 86 -13.60 -7.53 -9.79
CA LYS A 86 -14.33 -8.20 -8.70
C LYS A 86 -14.65 -7.28 -7.51
N HIS A 87 -13.86 -6.24 -7.30
CA HIS A 87 -13.88 -5.39 -6.12
C HIS A 87 -13.83 -3.91 -6.49
N ARG A 88 -14.27 -3.04 -5.58
CA ARG A 88 -14.06 -1.60 -5.75
C ARG A 88 -12.62 -1.31 -5.33
N VAL A 89 -11.79 -0.86 -6.27
CA VAL A 89 -10.37 -0.57 -6.01
C VAL A 89 -10.06 0.89 -6.33
N GLU A 90 -9.51 1.59 -5.35
CA GLU A 90 -9.00 2.96 -5.48
C GLU A 90 -7.50 2.97 -5.22
N ILE A 91 -6.76 3.80 -5.97
CA ILE A 91 -5.31 3.96 -5.80
C ILE A 91 -5.07 5.41 -5.43
N ILE A 92 -4.31 5.62 -4.36
CA ILE A 92 -3.92 6.95 -3.89
C ILE A 92 -2.40 7.02 -3.96
N PHE A 93 -1.90 8.00 -4.73
CA PHE A 93 -0.49 8.32 -4.81
C PHE A 93 -0.22 9.55 -3.95
N LEU A 94 0.60 9.40 -2.91
CA LEU A 94 0.98 10.48 -2.01
C LEU A 94 2.29 11.10 -2.47
N GLU A 95 2.28 12.43 -2.59
CA GLU A 95 3.43 13.23 -2.98
C GLU A 95 3.73 14.30 -1.95
N ALA A 96 5.00 14.72 -1.95
CA ALA A 96 5.44 15.94 -1.30
C ALA A 96 6.62 16.50 -2.09
N ALA A 97 6.88 17.79 -1.94
CA ALA A 97 8.04 18.43 -2.56
C ALA A 97 9.36 17.77 -2.09
N GLU A 98 10.35 17.68 -2.98
CA GLU A 98 11.62 16.98 -2.72
C GLU A 98 12.32 17.49 -1.45
N ASN A 99 12.37 18.81 -1.26
CA ASN A 99 12.94 19.43 -0.06
C ASN A 99 12.22 19.00 1.24
N VAL A 100 10.90 18.79 1.19
CA VAL A 100 10.10 18.28 2.31
C VAL A 100 10.41 16.81 2.56
N LEU A 101 10.52 15.99 1.51
CA LEU A 101 10.88 14.57 1.63
C LEU A 101 12.27 14.40 2.25
N ILE A 102 13.27 15.16 1.79
CA ILE A 102 14.62 15.18 2.36
C ILE A 102 14.59 15.53 3.84
N ARG A 103 13.84 16.58 4.20
CA ARG A 103 13.72 17.03 5.60
C ARG A 103 13.11 15.94 6.48
N ARG A 104 11.96 15.38 6.09
CA ARG A 104 11.29 14.31 6.84
C ARG A 104 12.16 13.09 6.99
N PHE A 105 12.86 12.69 5.93
CA PHE A 105 13.76 11.54 5.96
C PHE A 105 14.90 11.72 6.98
N LYS A 106 15.43 12.95 7.11
CA LYS A 106 16.44 13.29 8.13
C LYS A 106 15.89 13.24 9.55
N GLU A 107 14.61 13.59 9.73
CA GLU A 107 13.93 13.60 11.03
C GLU A 107 13.53 12.19 11.51
N THR A 108 13.22 11.26 10.60
CA THR A 108 12.62 9.95 10.96
C THR A 108 13.60 8.78 11.10
N ARG A 109 14.91 8.94 10.87
CA ARG A 109 15.87 7.82 10.97
C ARG A 109 16.66 7.81 12.29
N ARG A 110 16.73 6.64 12.93
CA ARG A 110 17.84 6.28 13.83
C ARG A 110 19.14 6.32 13.03
N PRO A 111 20.26 6.87 13.55
CA PRO A 111 21.53 6.87 12.84
C PRO A 111 21.97 5.43 12.50
N HIS A 112 22.31 5.19 11.23
CA HIS A 112 22.84 3.90 10.77
C HIS A 112 24.36 3.87 11.04
N PRO A 113 24.93 2.78 11.59
CA PRO A 113 26.34 2.71 12.02
C PRO A 113 27.39 2.82 10.89
N LEU A 114 26.97 2.96 9.62
CA LEU A 114 27.85 2.99 8.44
C LEU A 114 27.53 4.15 7.48
N GLY A 115 27.39 5.36 8.03
CA GLY A 115 27.67 6.62 7.30
C GLY A 115 26.66 7.07 6.23
N PHE A 116 26.21 8.31 6.37
CA PHE A 116 25.40 9.03 5.38
C PHE A 116 26.18 9.31 4.09
N LYS A 117 26.08 8.44 3.08
CA LYS A 117 26.46 8.80 1.70
C LYS A 117 25.26 8.65 0.77
N ASP A 118 24.81 9.80 0.25
CA ASP A 118 23.79 10.02 -0.78
C ASP A 118 22.31 9.72 -0.44
N LEU A 119 21.70 10.63 0.32
CA LEU A 119 20.25 10.74 0.52
C LEU A 119 19.45 11.01 -0.77
N ARG A 120 20.07 11.67 -1.76
CA ARG A 120 19.42 12.03 -3.04
C ARG A 120 19.13 10.83 -3.94
N LYS A 121 19.78 9.68 -3.72
CA LYS A 121 19.51 8.43 -4.47
C LYS A 121 18.39 7.59 -3.84
N ALA A 122 17.93 7.97 -2.63
CA ALA A 122 16.96 7.20 -1.84
C ALA A 122 15.53 7.77 -1.89
N ILE A 123 15.35 8.91 -2.55
CA ILE A 123 14.08 9.58 -2.84
C ILE A 123 13.80 9.39 -4.32
#